data_AF-A0AAN5B252-F1
#
_entry.id   AF-A0AAN5B252-F1
#
_cell.length_a   1.000
_cell.length_b   1.000
_cell.length_c   1.000
_cell.angle_alpha   90.00
_cell.angle_beta   90.00
_cell.angle_gamma   90.00
#
_symmetry.space_group_name_H-M   'P 1'
#
loop_
_entity.id
_entity.type
_entity.pdbx_description
1 polymer ?
#
loop_
_entity_poly.entity_id
_entity_poly.type
_entity_poly.pdbx_seq_one_letter_code
_entity_poly.pdbx_strand_id
1 'polypeptide(L)'
;MGRPAARGRHAPASVQRQYLGAAAGHLPPDQCLPEIWLEHDEHAARARQLLKALQNLPQRRWLCGCGEMVEGGFEQCWQCGALMPQPA
;
A
#
# COMPACT_ATOMS: atom_id res chain seq x y z
N MET A 1 0.54 -32.87 11.75
CA MET A 1 0.92 -31.77 12.65
C MET A 1 1.72 -30.78 11.82
N GLY A 2 1.26 -29.63 11.35
CA GLY A 2 0.14 -28.79 11.73
C GLY A 2 0.68 -27.35 11.74
N ARG A 3 0.14 -26.48 10.89
CA ARG A 3 -0.26 -25.12 11.28
C ARG A 3 -1.52 -24.81 10.48
N PRO A 4 -2.66 -24.53 11.12
CA PRO A 4 -3.81 -24.00 10.41
C PRO A 4 -3.38 -22.67 9.78
N ALA A 5 -3.56 -22.54 8.47
CA ALA A 5 -3.47 -21.25 7.81
C ALA A 5 -4.43 -20.32 8.54
N ALA A 6 -3.88 -19.30 9.21
CA ALA A 6 -4.68 -18.21 9.71
C ALA A 6 -5.50 -17.71 8.52
N ARG A 7 -6.84 -17.79 8.58
CA ARG A 7 -7.73 -17.20 7.57
C ARG A 7 -7.64 -15.69 7.71
N GLY A 8 -6.53 -15.13 7.23
CA GLY A 8 -6.32 -13.70 7.11
C GLY A 8 -7.17 -13.14 5.98
N ARG A 9 -7.37 -11.83 5.99
CA ARG A 9 -8.07 -11.07 4.94
C ARG A 9 -7.37 -11.08 3.57
N HIS A 10 -6.37 -11.93 3.38
CA HIS A 10 -5.42 -11.88 2.27
C HIS A 10 -5.83 -12.86 1.18
N ALA A 11 -5.86 -12.38 -0.06
CA ALA A 11 -5.89 -13.24 -1.23
C ALA A 11 -4.45 -13.67 -1.57
N PRO A 12 -4.18 -14.96 -1.86
CA PRO A 12 -2.89 -15.38 -2.41
C PRO A 12 -2.61 -14.62 -3.70
N ALA A 13 -1.51 -13.87 -3.70
CA ALA A 13 -1.11 -13.00 -4.79
C ALA A 13 0.42 -12.84 -4.83
N SER A 14 0.94 -12.49 -5.99
CA SER A 14 2.35 -12.13 -6.20
C SER A 14 2.46 -10.75 -6.83
N VAL A 15 3.58 -10.07 -6.58
CA VAL A 15 3.89 -8.80 -7.24
C VAL A 15 4.88 -9.07 -8.36
N GLN A 16 4.47 -8.75 -9.58
CA GLN A 16 5.32 -8.87 -10.77
C GLN A 16 5.86 -7.49 -11.16
N ARG A 17 7.02 -7.48 -11.82
CA ARG A 17 7.67 -6.26 -12.35
C ARG A 17 7.96 -5.16 -11.31
N GLN A 18 8.05 -5.50 -10.03
CA GLN A 18 8.23 -4.53 -8.94
C GLN A 18 9.48 -3.63 -9.08
N TYR A 19 10.50 -4.10 -9.80
CA TYR A 19 11.75 -3.36 -10.04
C TYR A 19 11.91 -2.87 -11.48
N LEU A 20 10.95 -3.14 -12.36
CA LEU A 20 11.07 -2.82 -13.79
C LEU A 20 11.01 -1.30 -14.06
N GLY A 21 10.54 -0.52 -13.08
CA GLY A 21 10.63 0.95 -13.11
C GLY A 21 12.05 1.48 -13.39
N ALA A 22 13.10 0.75 -12.99
CA ALA A 22 14.48 1.14 -13.28
C ALA A 22 14.85 1.08 -14.79
N ALA A 23 14.05 0.38 -15.60
CA ALA A 23 14.20 0.34 -17.06
C ALA A 23 13.42 1.45 -17.78
N ALA A 24 12.74 2.34 -17.06
CA ALA A 24 12.05 3.48 -17.64
C ALA A 24 13.04 4.34 -18.47
N GLY A 25 12.66 4.65 -19.70
CA GLY A 25 13.53 5.31 -20.70
C GLY A 25 14.08 4.35 -21.77
N HIS A 26 14.12 3.04 -21.49
CA HIS A 26 14.41 1.99 -22.49
C HIS A 26 13.15 1.23 -22.94
N LEU A 27 12.12 1.20 -22.09
CA LEU A 27 10.82 0.61 -22.36
C LEU A 27 9.71 1.67 -22.24
N PRO A 28 8.53 1.44 -22.88
CA PRO A 28 7.36 2.28 -22.66
C PRO A 28 6.99 2.35 -21.16
N PRO A 29 6.76 3.55 -20.60
CA PRO A 29 6.56 3.71 -19.15
C PRO A 29 5.40 2.89 -18.56
N ASP A 30 4.34 2.67 -19.32
CA ASP A 30 3.17 1.87 -18.92
C ASP A 30 3.50 0.37 -18.75
N GLN A 31 4.54 -0.11 -19.43
CA GLN A 31 5.02 -1.49 -19.33
C GLN A 31 5.99 -1.70 -18.16
N CYS A 32 6.43 -0.64 -17.51
CA CYS A 32 7.32 -0.70 -16.36
C CYS A 32 6.57 -0.68 -15.01
N LEU A 33 5.24 -0.58 -15.03
CA LEU A 33 4.42 -0.52 -13.82
C LEU A 33 4.39 -1.88 -13.08
N PRO A 34 4.44 -1.89 -11.74
CA PRO A 34 4.20 -3.10 -10.96
C PRO A 34 2.82 -3.69 -11.24
N GLU A 35 2.72 -5.01 -11.20
CA GLU A 35 1.46 -5.74 -11.35
C GLU A 35 1.17 -6.59 -10.11
N ILE A 36 -0.12 -6.75 -9.79
CA ILE A 36 -0.58 -7.70 -8.77
C ILE A 36 -1.24 -8.86 -9.47
N TRP A 37 -0.64 -10.05 -9.36
CA TRP A 37 -1.15 -11.28 -9.97
C TRP A 37 -1.81 -12.13 -8.90
N LEU A 38 -3.07 -12.48 -9.10
CA LEU A 38 -3.82 -13.35 -8.21
C LEU A 38 -3.56 -14.81 -8.60
N GLU A 39 -3.41 -15.68 -7.61
CA GLU A 39 -3.29 -17.11 -7.87
C GLU A 39 -4.62 -17.72 -8.32
N HIS A 40 -5.73 -17.17 -7.83
CA HIS A 40 -7.08 -17.65 -8.10
C HIS A 40 -8.04 -16.50 -8.47
N ASP A 41 -8.85 -16.71 -9.51
CA ASP A 41 -9.74 -15.70 -10.09
C ASP A 41 -10.88 -15.27 -9.16
N GLU A 42 -11.33 -16.13 -8.23
CA GLU A 42 -12.40 -15.78 -7.28
C GLU A 42 -12.04 -14.58 -6.39
N HIS A 43 -10.76 -14.26 -6.25
CA HIS A 43 -10.29 -13.12 -5.47
C HIS A 43 -10.37 -11.79 -6.23
N ALA A 44 -10.60 -11.80 -7.54
CA ALA A 44 -10.50 -10.62 -8.38
C ALA A 44 -11.48 -9.51 -8.00
N ALA A 45 -12.73 -9.86 -7.66
CA ALA A 45 -13.74 -8.89 -7.23
C ALA A 45 -13.32 -8.17 -5.94
N ARG A 46 -12.85 -8.93 -4.95
CA ARG A 46 -12.38 -8.40 -3.67
C ARG A 46 -11.10 -7.57 -3.83
N ALA A 47 -10.15 -8.03 -4.64
CA ALA A 47 -8.91 -7.29 -4.90
C ALA A 47 -9.19 -5.91 -5.51
N ARG A 48 -10.11 -5.84 -6.49
CA ARG A 48 -10.55 -4.56 -7.08
C ARG A 48 -11.21 -3.63 -6.07
N GLN A 49 -12.04 -4.16 -5.17
CA GLN A 49 -12.65 -3.36 -4.10
C GLN A 49 -11.60 -2.77 -3.15
N LEU A 50 -10.59 -3.55 -2.78
CA LEU A 50 -9.47 -3.08 -1.95
C LEU A 50 -8.68 -1.98 -2.66
N LEU A 51 -8.32 -2.17 -3.93
CA LEU A 51 -7.62 -1.16 -4.73
C LEU A 51 -8.43 0.15 -4.80
N LYS A 52 -9.75 0.07 -5.02
CA LYS A 52 -10.62 1.25 -5.04
C LYS A 52 -10.67 1.97 -3.68
N ALA A 53 -10.66 1.22 -2.57
CA ALA A 53 -10.61 1.81 -1.23
C ALA A 53 -9.28 2.56 -0.98
N LEU A 54 -8.17 2.03 -1.49
CA LEU A 54 -6.84 2.64 -1.35
C LEU A 54 -6.65 3.91 -2.20
N GLN A 55 -7.43 4.10 -3.27
CA GLN A 55 -7.36 5.31 -4.11
C GLN A 55 -7.84 6.58 -3.38
N ASN A 56 -8.67 6.43 -2.34
CA ASN A 56 -9.34 7.54 -1.66
C ASN A 56 -9.03 7.55 -0.16
N LEU A 57 -7.76 7.33 0.20
CA LEU A 57 -7.33 7.35 1.59
C LEU A 57 -7.47 8.77 2.19
N PRO A 58 -7.91 8.88 3.46
CA PRO A 58 -8.00 10.17 4.14
C PRO A 58 -6.66 10.90 4.13
N GLN A 59 -6.65 12.13 3.61
CA GLN A 59 -5.53 13.04 3.75
C GLN A 59 -5.67 13.78 5.07
N ARG A 60 -4.60 13.82 5.86
CA ARG A 60 -4.59 14.43 7.19
C ARG A 60 -3.51 15.50 7.25
N ARG A 61 -3.73 16.47 8.14
CA ARG A 61 -2.75 17.48 8.52
C ARG A 61 -2.66 17.49 10.03
N TRP A 62 -1.48 17.28 10.58
CA TRP A 62 -1.28 17.24 12.02
C TRP A 62 0.08 17.80 12.43
N LEU A 63 0.11 18.47 13.57
CA LEU A 63 1.33 18.99 14.18
C LEU A 63 1.93 17.91 15.09
N CYS A 64 3.16 17.49 14.80
CA CYS A 64 3.90 16.59 15.66
C CYS A 64 4.39 17.33 16.92
N GLY A 65 4.55 16.61 18.03
CA GLY A 65 5.15 17.16 19.26
C GLY A 65 6.57 17.70 19.08
N CYS A 66 7.28 17.32 18.01
CA CYS A 66 8.59 17.89 17.66
C CYS A 66 8.50 19.23 16.90
N GLY A 67 7.29 19.73 16.61
CA GLY A 67 7.05 20.97 15.86
C GLY A 67 6.85 20.79 14.35
N GLU A 68 6.98 19.57 13.82
CA GLU A 68 6.84 19.30 12.38
C GLU A 68 5.36 19.29 11.95
N MET A 69 5.04 19.90 10.82
CA MET A 69 3.71 19.85 10.22
C MET A 69 3.64 18.72 9.20
N VAL A 70 3.00 17.62 9.58
CA VAL A 70 2.86 16.44 8.71
C VAL A 70 1.57 16.59 7.89
N GLU A 71 1.68 16.41 6.58
CA GLU A 71 0.58 16.55 5.61
C GLU A 71 0.44 15.29 4.74
N GLY A 72 -0.78 15.00 4.28
CA GLY A 72 -1.07 13.91 3.34
C GLY A 72 -1.53 12.62 4.02
N GLY A 73 -1.20 11.47 3.43
CA GLY A 73 -1.59 10.14 3.92
C GLY A 73 -0.65 9.55 4.97
N PHE A 74 0.21 10.35 5.61
CA PHE A 74 1.25 9.84 6.52
C PHE A 74 0.80 9.84 7.98
N GLU A 75 0.92 8.66 8.60
CA GLU A 75 0.64 8.44 10.02
C GLU A 75 1.93 8.43 10.88
N GLN A 76 3.07 8.79 10.29
CA GLN A 76 4.36 8.87 10.96
C GLN A 76 5.07 10.16 10.59
N CYS A 77 5.66 10.84 11.59
CA CYS A 77 6.43 12.06 11.40
C CYS A 77 7.75 11.75 10.68
N TRP A 78 8.01 12.44 9.56
CA TRP A 78 9.23 12.27 8.78
C TRP A 78 10.48 12.88 9.46
N GLN A 79 10.29 13.81 10.41
CA GLN A 79 11.38 14.43 11.16
C GLN A 79 11.84 13.59 12.36
N CYS A 80 10.90 13.03 13.14
CA CYS A 80 11.23 12.34 14.40
C CYS A 80 10.74 10.89 14.50
N GLY A 81 10.01 10.38 13.51
CA GLY A 81 9.49 9.01 13.48
C GLY A 81 8.30 8.74 14.43
N ALA A 82 7.84 9.75 15.18
CA ALA A 82 6.67 9.61 16.06
C ALA A 82 5.41 9.28 15.25
N LEU A 83 4.57 8.38 15.79
CA LEU A 83 3.27 8.05 15.18
C LEU A 83 2.26 9.19 15.44
N MET A 84 1.35 9.37 14.49
CA MET A 84 0.23 10.28 14.62
C MET A 84 -0.58 9.94 15.89
N PRO A 85 -0.94 10.93 16.72
CA PRO A 85 -1.79 10.70 17.87
C PRO A 85 -3.13 10.10 17.43
N GLN A 86 -3.56 9.00 18.07
CA GLN A 86 -4.89 8.47 17.84
C GLN A 86 -5.92 9.38 18.53
N PRO A 87 -7.00 9.80 17.84
CA PRO A 87 -8.09 10.47 18.52
C PRO A 87 -8.67 9.53 19.60
N ALA A 88 -8.99 10.10 20.76
CA ALA A 88 -9.68 9.39 21.84
C ALA A 88 -11.10 8.99 21.45
#